data_AF-A0A2S8HN44-F1
#
_entry.id   AF-A0A2S8HN44-F1
#
_cell.length_a   1.000
_cell.length_b   1.000
_cell.length_c   1.000
_cell.angle_alpha   90.00
_cell.angle_beta   90.00
_cell.angle_gamma   90.00
#
_symmetry.space_group_name_H-M   'P 1'
#
loop_
_entity.id
_entity.type
_entity.pdbx_description
1 polymer ?
#
loop_
_entity_poly.entity_id
_entity_poly.type
_entity_poly.pdbx_seq_one_letter_code
_entity_poly.pdbx_strand_id
1 'polypeptide(L)'
;MKNAWLYLITVLSIGTAYAEPPKSILGCPFSDGTQVSLLVESTAEGQRLFLELDQKTQTVFTDMPDTDFVGQVVLAKCVSSSFIFALNYGSPYLKGAVLRKNPVSHSIERIDFAEKALPRWLYLGQEQMRLVIPNIGNEVAGMFRVYDYFAGKGQPEEAGSVDVRPDTHGFKVLRLK
;
A
#
# COMPACT_ATOMS: atom_id res chain seq x y z
N MET A 1 -65.91 -35.17 -6.28
CA MET A 1 -65.55 -33.77 -5.98
C MET A 1 -64.05 -33.62 -6.23
N LYS A 2 -63.67 -32.87 -7.27
CA LYS A 2 -62.28 -32.69 -7.73
C LYS A 2 -61.70 -31.45 -7.05
N ASN A 3 -60.70 -31.61 -6.18
CA ASN A 3 -59.94 -30.47 -5.66
C ASN A 3 -58.64 -30.34 -6.47
N ALA A 4 -58.60 -29.30 -7.29
CA ALA A 4 -57.43 -28.87 -8.04
C ALA A 4 -56.45 -28.18 -7.08
N TRP A 5 -55.28 -28.78 -6.91
CA TRP A 5 -54.17 -28.19 -6.16
C TRP A 5 -53.32 -27.36 -7.13
N LEU A 6 -53.53 -26.04 -7.13
CA LEU A 6 -52.68 -25.08 -7.83
C LEU A 6 -51.35 -24.95 -7.06
N TYR A 7 -50.27 -25.44 -7.65
CA TYR A 7 -48.91 -25.13 -7.23
C TYR A 7 -48.47 -23.83 -7.91
N LEU A 8 -48.41 -22.75 -7.14
CA LEU A 8 -47.70 -21.52 -7.52
C LEU A 8 -46.20 -21.76 -7.34
N ILE A 9 -45.45 -21.86 -8.45
CA ILE A 9 -43.99 -21.86 -8.45
C ILE A 9 -43.55 -20.39 -8.51
N THR A 10 -43.16 -19.84 -7.36
CA THR A 10 -42.51 -18.53 -7.27
C THR A 10 -41.06 -18.68 -7.73
N VAL A 11 -40.75 -18.22 -8.94
CA VAL A 11 -39.36 -18.16 -9.44
C VAL A 11 -38.65 -16.99 -8.74
N LEU A 12 -37.97 -17.28 -7.64
CA LEU A 12 -37.02 -16.35 -7.02
C LEU A 12 -35.83 -16.21 -7.97
N SER A 13 -35.78 -15.11 -8.71
CA SER A 13 -34.59 -14.74 -9.49
C SER A 13 -33.50 -14.34 -8.50
N ILE A 14 -32.63 -15.28 -8.15
CA ILE A 14 -31.41 -15.01 -7.40
C ILE A 14 -30.49 -14.25 -8.35
N GLY A 15 -30.55 -12.92 -8.33
CA GLY A 15 -29.53 -12.09 -8.95
C GLY A 15 -28.22 -12.37 -8.22
N THR A 16 -27.31 -13.09 -8.84
CA THR A 16 -25.94 -13.18 -8.33
C THR A 16 -25.37 -11.77 -8.42
N ALA A 17 -25.19 -11.12 -7.27
CA ALA A 17 -24.44 -9.88 -7.18
C ALA A 17 -23.02 -10.20 -7.66
N TYR A 18 -22.73 -9.88 -8.92
CA TYR A 18 -21.38 -9.92 -9.45
C TYR A 18 -20.63 -8.79 -8.75
N ALA A 19 -19.73 -9.15 -7.82
CA ALA A 19 -18.74 -8.20 -7.32
C ALA A 19 -17.89 -7.76 -8.53
N GLU A 20 -17.82 -6.44 -8.77
CA GLU A 20 -16.95 -5.93 -9.82
C GLU A 20 -15.49 -6.28 -9.48
N PRO A 21 -14.71 -6.78 -10.46
CA PRO A 21 -13.32 -7.10 -10.19
C PRO A 21 -12.53 -5.83 -9.82
N PRO A 22 -11.50 -5.93 -8.95
CA PRO A 22 -10.66 -4.80 -8.61
C PRO A 22 -10.06 -4.14 -9.85
N LYS A 23 -10.12 -2.81 -9.91
CA LYS A 23 -9.65 -2.02 -11.05
C LYS A 23 -8.26 -1.47 -10.79
N SER A 24 -7.35 -1.64 -11.75
CA SER A 24 -6.03 -0.99 -11.69
C SER A 24 -6.15 0.53 -11.78
N ILE A 25 -5.54 1.23 -10.82
CA ILE A 25 -5.51 2.70 -10.78
C ILE A 25 -4.11 3.27 -11.08
N LEU A 26 -3.05 2.47 -10.89
CA LEU A 26 -1.68 2.83 -11.24
C LEU A 26 -0.83 1.57 -11.41
N GLY A 27 -0.10 1.49 -12.51
CA GLY A 27 0.92 0.47 -12.77
C GLY A 27 2.31 1.11 -12.92
N CYS A 28 3.32 0.49 -12.32
CA CYS A 28 4.71 0.95 -12.36
C CYS A 28 5.64 -0.18 -12.79
N PRO A 29 6.54 0.05 -13.76
CA PRO A 29 7.63 -0.88 -14.01
C PRO A 29 8.74 -0.72 -12.95
N PHE A 30 9.24 -1.85 -12.45
CA PHE A 30 10.52 -1.93 -11.75
C PHE A 30 11.69 -1.85 -12.73
N SER A 31 12.91 -1.84 -12.21
CA SER A 31 14.15 -1.64 -12.98
C SER A 31 14.42 -2.74 -14.00
N ASP A 32 13.93 -3.96 -13.77
CA ASP A 32 14.08 -5.10 -14.67
C ASP A 32 12.85 -5.35 -15.56
N GLY A 33 11.89 -4.42 -15.55
CA GLY A 33 10.68 -4.49 -16.35
C GLY A 33 9.53 -5.28 -15.72
N THR A 34 9.71 -5.94 -14.56
CA THR A 34 8.56 -6.51 -13.85
C THR A 34 7.63 -5.40 -13.38
N GLN A 35 6.32 -5.63 -13.40
CA GLN A 35 5.34 -4.61 -13.08
C GLN A 35 4.72 -4.83 -11.70
N VAL A 36 4.39 -3.71 -11.05
CA VAL A 36 3.52 -3.67 -9.88
C VAL A 36 2.34 -2.76 -10.19
N SER A 37 1.14 -3.22 -9.88
CA SER A 37 -0.08 -2.41 -10.02
C SER A 37 -0.82 -2.29 -8.70
N LEU A 38 -1.38 -1.12 -8.44
CA LEU A 38 -2.35 -0.91 -7.37
C LEU A 38 -3.74 -1.05 -7.94
N LEU A 39 -4.47 -2.04 -7.42
CA LEU A 39 -5.86 -2.27 -7.75
C LEU A 39 -6.75 -1.75 -6.62
N VAL A 40 -7.94 -1.30 -6.99
CA VAL A 40 -8.96 -0.80 -6.08
C VAL A 40 -10.27 -1.52 -6.31
N GLU A 41 -10.87 -2.00 -5.24
CA GLU A 41 -12.27 -2.40 -5.17
C GLU A 41 -13.06 -1.32 -4.43
N SER A 42 -14.12 -0.81 -5.04
CA SER A 42 -14.98 0.21 -4.42
C SER A 42 -16.06 -0.46 -3.58
N THR A 43 -16.24 -0.02 -2.34
CA THR A 43 -17.31 -0.43 -1.42
C THR A 43 -18.15 0.78 -1.00
N ALA A 44 -19.22 0.56 -0.23
CA ALA A 44 -20.03 1.67 0.29
C ALA A 44 -19.25 2.55 1.30
N GLU A 45 -18.26 1.97 1.96
CA GLU A 45 -17.44 2.58 3.01
C GLU A 45 -16.15 3.21 2.46
N GLY A 46 -15.76 2.92 1.22
CA GLY A 46 -14.57 3.49 0.59
C GLY A 46 -13.92 2.55 -0.43
N GLN A 47 -12.59 2.52 -0.44
CA GLN A 47 -11.76 1.76 -1.37
C GLN A 47 -10.95 0.73 -0.59
N ARG A 48 -11.07 -0.54 -0.98
CA ARG A 48 -10.15 -1.61 -0.58
C ARG A 48 -9.03 -1.71 -1.61
N LEU A 49 -7.80 -1.86 -1.13
CA LEU A 49 -6.62 -1.93 -1.99
C LEU A 49 -6.16 -3.37 -2.18
N PHE A 50 -5.64 -3.65 -3.37
CA PHE A 50 -4.87 -4.85 -3.69
C PHE A 50 -3.60 -4.47 -4.44
N LEU A 51 -2.56 -5.28 -4.29
CA LEU A 51 -1.35 -5.22 -5.11
C LEU A 51 -1.37 -6.37 -6.09
N GLU A 52 -1.16 -6.06 -7.36
CA GLU A 52 -0.81 -7.06 -8.36
C GLU A 52 0.70 -7.01 -8.58
N LEU A 53 1.38 -8.10 -8.26
CA LEU A 53 2.81 -8.27 -8.45
C LEU A 53 3.03 -9.61 -9.15
N ASP A 54 3.77 -9.59 -10.27
CA ASP A 54 4.04 -10.80 -11.07
C ASP A 54 2.77 -11.61 -11.38
N GLN A 55 1.70 -10.92 -11.80
CA GLN A 55 0.37 -11.48 -12.12
C GLN A 55 -0.35 -12.15 -10.95
N LYS A 56 0.12 -11.93 -9.71
CA LYS A 56 -0.56 -12.39 -8.50
C LYS A 56 -1.15 -11.19 -7.78
N THR A 57 -2.47 -11.24 -7.60
CA THR A 57 -3.18 -10.29 -6.76
C THR A 57 -3.10 -10.72 -5.31
N GLN A 58 -2.71 -9.78 -4.45
CA GLN A 58 -2.62 -9.96 -3.02
C GLN A 58 -3.16 -8.74 -2.29
N THR A 59 -3.55 -8.94 -1.04
CA THR A 59 -3.96 -7.84 -0.18
C THR A 59 -2.75 -6.97 0.14
N VAL A 60 -3.02 -5.69 0.35
CA VAL A 60 -1.94 -4.72 0.52
C VAL A 60 -1.40 -4.74 1.94
N PHE A 61 -2.24 -4.96 2.93
CA PHE A 61 -1.88 -4.97 4.34
C PHE A 61 -2.29 -6.31 4.95
N THR A 62 -1.45 -6.88 5.80
CA THR A 62 -1.66 -8.23 6.36
C THR A 62 -1.67 -8.23 7.89
N ASP A 63 -1.55 -7.05 8.51
CA ASP A 63 -1.50 -6.89 9.97
C ASP A 63 -2.89 -6.81 10.62
N MET A 64 -3.95 -6.62 9.81
CA MET A 64 -5.35 -6.67 10.23
C MET A 64 -6.21 -7.27 9.09
N PRO A 65 -7.45 -7.69 9.37
CA PRO A 65 -8.40 -8.11 8.33
C PRO A 65 -8.60 -7.04 7.24
N ASP A 66 -8.75 -7.47 5.98
CA ASP A 66 -8.94 -6.55 4.85
C ASP A 66 -10.23 -5.71 4.92
N THR A 67 -11.18 -6.11 5.77
CA THR A 67 -12.37 -5.32 6.10
C THR A 67 -12.03 -4.03 6.83
N ASP A 68 -10.86 -3.97 7.47
CA ASP A 68 -10.46 -2.86 8.33
C ASP A 68 -9.61 -1.82 7.56
N PHE A 69 -9.20 -2.15 6.33
CA PHE A 69 -8.44 -1.26 5.44
C PHE A 69 -9.27 -0.79 4.25
N VAL A 70 -10.38 -0.14 4.55
CA VAL A 70 -11.25 0.51 3.57
C VAL A 70 -11.16 2.02 3.75
N GLY A 71 -10.89 2.76 2.67
CA GLY A 71 -10.64 4.19 2.80
C GLY A 71 -10.47 4.94 1.49
N GLN A 72 -9.69 6.02 1.50
CA GLN A 72 -9.37 6.80 0.30
C GLN A 72 -7.88 6.73 -0.01
N VAL A 73 -7.53 6.44 -1.26
CA VAL A 73 -6.13 6.56 -1.71
C VAL A 73 -5.71 8.02 -1.69
N VAL A 74 -4.72 8.36 -0.86
CA VAL A 74 -4.20 9.72 -0.71
C VAL A 74 -2.80 9.90 -1.31
N LEU A 75 -2.16 8.80 -1.71
CA LEU A 75 -0.90 8.79 -2.46
C LEU A 75 -0.86 7.53 -3.33
N ALA A 76 -0.44 7.67 -4.59
CA ALA A 76 -0.05 6.57 -5.47
C ALA A 76 0.91 7.14 -6.52
N LYS A 77 2.18 6.72 -6.55
CA LYS A 77 3.20 7.26 -7.46
C LYS A 77 4.25 6.21 -7.84
N CYS A 78 4.73 6.29 -9.08
CA CYS A 78 5.99 5.68 -9.50
C CYS A 78 7.12 6.71 -9.37
N VAL A 79 8.22 6.38 -8.71
CA VAL A 79 9.39 7.26 -8.61
C VAL A 79 10.67 6.42 -8.69
N SER A 80 11.49 6.63 -9.72
CA SER A 80 12.79 5.97 -9.90
C SER A 80 12.74 4.43 -9.78
N SER A 81 11.79 3.79 -10.47
CA SER A 81 11.55 2.33 -10.38
C SER A 81 11.20 1.84 -8.97
N SER A 82 10.62 2.72 -8.16
CA SER A 82 9.94 2.40 -6.91
C SER A 82 8.46 2.77 -7.04
N PHE A 83 7.61 2.03 -6.33
CA PHE A 83 6.19 2.25 -6.27
C PHE A 83 5.79 2.60 -4.84
N ILE A 84 5.09 3.71 -4.63
CA ILE A 84 4.63 4.13 -3.30
C ILE A 84 3.16 4.47 -3.33
N PHE A 85 2.45 4.07 -2.28
CA PHE A 85 1.05 4.44 -2.07
C PHE A 85 0.74 4.65 -0.59
N ALA A 86 -0.38 5.33 -0.32
CA ALA A 86 -0.92 5.50 1.02
C ALA A 86 -2.45 5.58 0.97
N LEU A 87 -3.07 5.00 1.98
CA LEU A 87 -4.50 4.93 2.23
C LEU A 87 -4.82 5.74 3.50
N ASN A 88 -5.84 6.58 3.39
CA ASN A 88 -6.54 7.13 4.54
C ASN A 88 -7.73 6.22 4.85
N TYR A 89 -7.57 5.36 5.86
CA TYR A 89 -8.58 4.37 6.28
C TYR A 89 -9.28 4.76 7.60
N GLY A 90 -9.03 5.97 8.09
CA GLY A 90 -9.53 6.48 9.36
C GLY A 90 -8.50 7.30 10.11
N SER A 91 -8.94 8.40 10.73
CA SER A 91 -8.08 9.21 11.61
C SER A 91 -7.60 8.36 12.81
N PRO A 92 -6.35 8.52 13.28
CA PRO A 92 -5.43 9.62 12.97
C PRO A 92 -4.28 9.28 12.01
N TYR A 93 -4.17 8.03 11.53
CA TYR A 93 -3.01 7.57 10.77
C TYR A 93 -3.34 7.24 9.32
N LEU A 94 -2.39 7.53 8.43
CA LEU A 94 -2.36 7.02 7.08
C LEU A 94 -1.53 5.74 7.07
N LYS A 95 -1.97 4.73 6.34
CA LYS A 95 -1.19 3.49 6.17
C LYS A 95 -0.77 3.34 4.72
N GLY A 96 0.45 2.89 4.48
CA GLY A 96 0.96 2.76 3.13
C GLY A 96 2.19 1.89 3.04
N ALA A 97 2.67 1.72 1.82
CA ALA A 97 3.94 1.07 1.59
C ALA A 97 4.70 1.69 0.42
N VAL A 98 6.01 1.48 0.43
CA VAL A 98 6.88 1.67 -0.73
C VAL A 98 7.51 0.33 -1.10
N LEU A 99 7.45 0.00 -2.39
CA LEU A 99 8.06 -1.17 -2.98
C LEU A 99 9.15 -0.75 -3.96
N ARG A 100 10.23 -1.52 -3.98
CA ARG A 100 11.32 -1.37 -4.94
C ARG A 100 11.88 -2.73 -5.27
N LYS A 101 12.37 -2.91 -6.50
CA LYS A 101 13.26 -4.03 -6.80
C LYS A 101 14.71 -3.65 -6.52
N ASN A 102 15.37 -4.35 -5.61
CA ASN A 102 16.77 -4.09 -5.27
C ASN A 102 17.64 -4.17 -6.54
N PRO A 103 18.54 -3.20 -6.80
CA PRO A 103 19.33 -3.17 -8.03
C PRO A 103 20.45 -4.24 -8.07
N VAL A 104 20.78 -4.87 -6.94
CA VAL A 104 21.84 -5.88 -6.80
C VAL A 104 21.24 -7.27 -6.62
N SER A 105 20.37 -7.48 -5.63
CA SER A 105 19.78 -8.80 -5.36
C SER A 105 18.57 -9.13 -6.23
N HIS A 106 18.02 -8.13 -6.94
CA HIS A 106 16.76 -8.24 -7.71
C HIS A 106 15.55 -8.69 -6.89
N SER A 107 15.65 -8.71 -5.55
CA SER A 107 14.52 -9.01 -4.68
C SER A 107 13.58 -7.80 -4.56
N ILE A 108 12.28 -8.06 -4.39
CA ILE A 108 11.34 -7.01 -4.01
C ILE A 108 11.56 -6.65 -2.54
N GLU A 109 11.85 -5.38 -2.30
CA GLU A 109 11.99 -4.76 -0.99
C GLU A 109 10.74 -3.94 -0.72
N ARG A 110 10.26 -3.99 0.52
CA ARG A 110 9.02 -3.34 0.94
C ARG A 110 9.23 -2.66 2.28
N ILE A 111 8.84 -1.39 2.37
CA ILE A 111 8.67 -0.68 3.63
C ILE A 111 7.18 -0.41 3.83
N ASP A 112 6.64 -0.89 4.94
CA ASP A 112 5.31 -0.58 5.44
C ASP A 112 5.38 0.56 6.47
N PHE A 113 4.46 1.51 6.40
CA PHE A 113 4.38 2.63 7.35
C PHE A 113 2.95 2.94 7.76
N ALA A 114 2.80 3.51 8.96
CA ALA A 114 1.55 4.00 9.50
C ALA A 114 1.82 5.29 10.28
N GLU A 115 1.55 6.44 9.67
CA GLU A 115 1.95 7.76 10.19
C GLU A 115 0.91 8.84 9.91
N LYS A 116 0.90 9.92 10.69
CA LYS A 116 -0.08 11.02 10.54
C LYS A 116 0.18 11.93 9.33
N ALA A 117 1.33 11.76 8.68
CA ALA A 117 1.75 12.58 7.55
C ALA A 117 2.11 11.70 6.35
N LEU A 118 1.99 12.25 5.14
CA LEU A 118 2.51 11.61 3.94
C LEU A 118 4.05 11.65 3.93
N PRO A 119 4.70 10.62 3.38
CA PRO A 119 6.14 10.61 3.18
C PRO A 119 6.60 11.78 2.32
N ARG A 120 7.76 12.36 2.67
CA ARG A 120 8.35 13.49 1.93
C ARG A 120 9.57 13.12 1.11
N TRP A 121 10.37 12.18 1.60
CA TRP A 121 11.59 11.76 0.92
C TRP A 121 11.72 10.24 0.88
N LEU A 122 12.25 9.77 -0.25
CA LEU A 122 12.66 8.39 -0.46
C LEU A 122 14.14 8.37 -0.80
N TYR A 123 14.90 7.60 -0.04
CA TYR A 123 16.34 7.42 -0.16
C TYR A 123 16.58 6.01 -0.69
N LEU A 124 17.25 5.93 -1.84
CA LEU A 124 17.52 4.67 -2.54
C LEU A 124 19.02 4.43 -2.61
N GLY A 125 19.51 3.47 -1.84
CA GLY A 125 20.88 2.95 -1.87
C GLY A 125 20.95 1.54 -2.43
N GLN A 126 22.14 0.98 -2.62
CA GLN A 126 22.29 -0.38 -3.15
C GLN A 126 21.80 -1.45 -2.17
N GLU A 127 22.11 -1.28 -0.88
CA GLU A 127 21.76 -2.24 0.19
C GLU A 127 20.70 -1.71 1.16
N GLN A 128 20.25 -0.48 0.97
CA GLN A 128 19.30 0.16 1.88
C GLN A 128 18.28 0.99 1.10
N MET A 129 17.01 0.86 1.50
CA MET A 129 15.93 1.78 1.15
C MET A 129 15.50 2.49 2.43
N ARG A 130 15.25 3.79 2.34
CA ARG A 130 14.83 4.61 3.49
C ARG A 130 13.69 5.55 3.13
N LEU A 131 12.64 5.53 3.92
CA LEU A 131 11.48 6.41 3.79
C LEU A 131 11.46 7.39 4.96
N VAL A 132 11.33 8.68 4.66
CA VAL A 132 11.34 9.75 5.67
C VAL A 132 10.00 10.48 5.65
N ILE A 133 9.35 10.49 6.81
CA ILE A 133 8.01 11.03 7.03
C ILE A 133 8.10 12.11 8.11
N PRO A 134 7.52 13.31 7.92
CA PRO A 134 7.43 14.30 8.99
C PRO A 134 6.66 13.74 10.19
N ASN A 135 7.18 13.93 11.40
CA ASN A 135 6.46 13.63 12.62
C ASN A 135 5.48 14.78 12.90
N ILE A 136 4.19 14.49 12.95
CA ILE A 136 3.13 15.45 13.29
C ILE A 136 2.40 14.92 14.51
N GLY A 137 2.11 15.79 15.47
CA GLY A 137 1.39 15.42 16.70
C GLY A 137 2.29 15.03 17.88
N ASN A 138 3.62 15.10 17.72
CA ASN A 138 4.62 14.99 18.79
C ASN A 138 4.54 13.68 19.61
N GLU A 139 4.20 12.56 18.98
CA GLU A 139 4.13 11.24 19.64
C GLU A 139 5.53 10.68 19.95
N VAL A 140 6.54 11.16 19.23
CA VAL A 140 7.96 10.92 19.52
C VAL A 140 8.74 12.23 19.46
N ALA A 141 9.92 12.25 20.08
CA ALA A 141 10.72 13.45 20.25
C ALA A 141 11.27 14.03 18.94
N GLY A 142 11.57 13.20 17.93
CA GLY A 142 12.22 13.65 16.70
C GLY A 142 11.25 14.25 15.68
N MET A 143 11.71 15.25 14.94
CA MET A 143 10.92 15.91 13.88
C MET A 143 10.55 15.02 12.68
N PHE A 144 11.25 13.90 12.49
CA PHE A 144 11.00 12.95 11.41
C PHE A 144 10.94 11.52 11.94
N ARG A 145 10.09 10.73 11.29
CA ARG A 145 10.01 9.27 11.37
C ARG A 145 10.80 8.68 10.21
N VAL A 146 11.66 7.72 10.50
CA VAL A 146 12.56 7.10 9.53
C VAL A 146 12.30 5.60 9.50
N TYR A 147 11.82 5.13 8.36
CA TYR A 147 11.64 3.72 8.10
C TYR A 147 12.77 3.25 7.20
N ASP A 148 13.44 2.18 7.62
CA ASP A 148 14.54 1.58 6.87
C ASP A 148 14.16 0.18 6.38
N TYR A 149 14.73 -0.21 5.26
CA TYR A 149 14.81 -1.59 4.83
C TYR A 149 16.26 -1.86 4.45
N PHE A 150 16.83 -2.91 5.04
CA PHE A 150 18.19 -3.35 4.74
C PHE A 150 18.15 -4.67 3.97
N ALA A 151 18.84 -4.72 2.83
CA ALA A 151 18.91 -5.91 1.99
C ALA A 151 19.36 -7.12 2.81
N GLY A 152 18.64 -8.24 2.69
CA GLY A 152 18.89 -9.47 3.43
C GLY A 152 18.49 -9.46 4.92
N LYS A 153 18.11 -8.31 5.49
CA LYS A 153 17.62 -8.20 6.89
C LYS A 153 16.15 -7.81 6.98
N GLY A 154 15.62 -7.15 5.96
CA GLY A 154 14.25 -6.66 5.94
C GLY A 154 14.08 -5.28 6.58
N GLN A 155 12.82 -4.96 6.87
CA GLN A 155 12.45 -3.77 7.63
C GLN A 155 12.56 -4.04 9.13
N PRO A 156 13.25 -3.19 9.91
CA PRO A 156 13.20 -3.24 11.38
C PRO A 156 11.77 -3.01 11.90
N GLU A 157 11.44 -3.65 13.02
CA GLU A 157 10.11 -3.55 13.64
C GLU A 157 9.77 -2.10 14.04
N GLU A 158 10.73 -1.40 14.65
CA GLU A 158 10.56 -0.02 15.07
C GLU A 158 11.13 0.96 14.04
N ALA A 159 10.36 2.03 13.77
CA ALA A 159 10.84 3.16 13.01
C ALA A 159 11.77 4.04 13.87
N GLY A 160 12.85 4.53 13.26
CA GLY A 160 13.73 5.52 13.88
C GLY A 160 13.07 6.90 13.99
N SER A 161 13.60 7.72 14.88
CA SER A 161 13.20 9.12 15.04
C SER A 161 14.43 10.03 15.05
N VAL A 162 14.38 11.10 14.26
CA VAL A 162 15.50 12.06 14.12
C VAL A 162 14.99 13.48 14.04
N ASP A 163 15.75 14.44 14.55
CA ASP A 163 15.40 15.87 14.48
C ASP A 163 15.77 16.52 13.16
N VAL A 164 16.80 16.00 12.51
CA VAL A 164 17.29 16.52 11.24
C VAL A 164 17.05 15.53 10.13
N ARG A 165 16.85 16.05 8.91
CA ARG A 165 16.72 15.20 7.73
C ARG A 165 17.98 14.31 7.63
N PRO A 166 17.82 12.98 7.42
CA PRO A 166 18.95 12.08 7.28
C PRO A 166 19.97 12.51 6.21
N ASP A 167 21.22 12.10 6.41
CA ASP A 167 22.29 12.29 5.43
C ASP A 167 21.98 11.57 4.11
N THR A 168 22.52 12.13 3.03
CA THR A 168 22.32 11.69 1.66
C THR A 168 23.43 10.80 1.13
N HIS A 169 24.56 10.66 1.86
CA HIS A 169 25.69 9.86 1.41
C HIS A 169 25.28 8.40 1.15
N GLY A 170 25.62 7.90 -0.04
CA GLY A 170 25.27 6.54 -0.46
C GLY A 170 23.82 6.37 -0.97
N PHE A 171 23.03 7.45 -1.03
CA PHE A 171 21.64 7.40 -1.48
C PHE A 171 21.37 8.31 -2.67
N LYS A 172 20.56 7.81 -3.61
CA LYS A 172 19.76 8.67 -4.48
C LYS A 172 18.53 9.14 -3.70
N VAL A 173 18.42 10.45 -3.47
CA VAL A 173 17.32 11.04 -2.69
C VAL A 173 16.27 11.64 -3.60
N LEU A 174 15.02 11.25 -3.39
CA LEU A 174 13.86 11.64 -4.18
C LEU A 174 12.88 12.42 -3.31
N ARG A 175 12.37 13.54 -3.81
CA ARG A 175 11.23 14.23 -3.19
C ARG A 175 9.93 13.62 -3.69
N LEU A 176 9.01 13.33 -2.78
CA LEU A 176 7.72 12.72 -3.08
C LEU A 176 6.58 13.76 -3.17
N LYS A 177 6.85 14.99 -2.74
CA LYS A 177 5.99 16.16 -2.82
C LYS A 177 6.71 17.30 -3.54
#